data_AF-A0A2S4HC16-F1
#
_entry.id   AF-A0A2S4HC16-F1
#
_cell.length_a   1.000
_cell.length_b   1.000
_cell.length_c   1.000
_cell.angle_alpha   90.00
_cell.angle_beta   90.00
_cell.angle_gamma   90.00
#
_symmetry.space_group_name_H-M   'P 1'
#
loop_
_entity.id
_entity.type
_entity.pdbx_description
1 polymer ?
#
loop_
_entity_poly.entity_id
_entity_poly.type
_entity_poly.pdbx_seq_one_letter_code
_entity_poly.pdbx_strand_id
1 'polypeptide(L)'
;MGKIIQFALLAVVLLGHGLSLAAPTNFEQAKVAGKTYVYFDRADDGDFYCGCDWQWVGRSGGRTELSSCGYVTRAQEKRAARTEWEHALYA
;
A
#
# COMPACT_ATOMS: atom_id res chain seq x y z
N MET A 1 5.96 -44.93 10.70
CA MET A 1 5.93 -43.51 11.11
C MET A 1 6.61 -42.59 10.09
N GLY A 2 7.87 -42.82 9.67
CA GLY A 2 8.58 -41.93 8.73
C GLY A 2 7.88 -41.68 7.38
N LYS A 3 7.29 -42.70 6.75
CA LYS A 3 6.55 -42.55 5.49
C LYS A 3 5.30 -41.65 5.64
N ILE A 4 4.60 -41.74 6.76
CA ILE A 4 3.40 -40.93 7.03
C ILE A 4 3.79 -39.44 7.17
N ILE A 5 4.89 -39.16 7.87
CA ILE A 5 5.44 -37.81 7.99
C ILE A 5 5.85 -37.26 6.63
N GLN A 6 6.47 -38.10 5.79
CA GLN A 6 6.91 -37.71 4.45
C GLN A 6 5.74 -37.42 3.50
N PHE A 7 4.66 -38.22 3.55
CA PHE A 7 3.44 -37.94 2.80
C PHE A 7 2.70 -36.69 3.31
N ALA A 8 2.69 -36.46 4.63
CA ALA A 8 2.11 -35.26 5.23
C ALA A 8 2.88 -33.99 4.82
N LEU A 9 4.21 -34.03 4.80
CA LEU A 9 5.05 -32.93 4.31
C LEU A 9 4.81 -32.65 2.82
N LEU A 10 4.72 -33.70 1.99
CA LEU A 10 4.45 -33.54 0.57
C LEU A 10 3.06 -32.91 0.31
N ALA A 11 2.05 -33.30 1.10
CA ALA A 11 0.71 -32.74 1.02
C ALA A 11 0.68 -31.26 1.43
N VAL A 12 1.38 -30.86 2.50
CA VAL A 12 1.50 -29.45 2.93
C VAL A 12 2.19 -28.61 1.86
N VAL A 13 3.25 -29.13 1.23
CA VAL A 13 3.92 -28.47 0.12
C VAL A 13 2.96 -28.29 -1.06
N LEU A 14 2.24 -29.33 -1.49
CA LEU A 14 1.27 -29.26 -2.60
C LEU A 14 0.09 -28.30 -2.32
N LEU A 15 -0.39 -28.23 -1.08
CA LEU A 15 -1.45 -27.30 -0.66
C LEU A 15 -0.99 -25.84 -0.60
N GLY A 16 0.32 -25.58 -0.45
CA GLY A 16 0.88 -24.23 -0.36
C GLY A 16 1.04 -23.49 -1.70
N HIS A 17 0.93 -24.16 -2.84
CA HIS A 17 1.22 -23.57 -4.17
C HIS A 17 0.05 -22.77 -4.79
N GLY A 18 -1.08 -22.62 -4.08
CA GLY A 18 -2.35 -22.18 -4.70
C GLY A 18 -2.80 -20.74 -4.47
N LEU A 19 -2.11 -19.93 -3.66
CA LEU A 19 -2.59 -18.59 -3.30
C LEU A 19 -1.80 -17.50 -4.00
N SER A 20 -2.01 -17.35 -5.31
CA SER A 20 -1.61 -16.12 -6.00
C SER A 20 -2.69 -15.06 -5.77
N LEU A 21 -2.33 -13.94 -5.16
CA LEU A 21 -3.18 -12.75 -5.20
C LEU A 21 -3.27 -12.31 -6.65
N ALA A 22 -4.48 -12.30 -7.21
CA ALA A 22 -4.70 -11.78 -8.56
C ALA A 22 -4.31 -10.29 -8.59
N ALA A 23 -3.68 -9.88 -9.69
CA ALA A 23 -3.38 -8.47 -9.89
C ALA A 23 -4.68 -7.64 -9.87
N PRO A 24 -4.66 -6.42 -9.30
CA PRO A 24 -5.79 -5.50 -9.38
C PRO A 24 -6.24 -5.32 -10.83
N THR A 25 -7.54 -5.41 -11.10
CA THR A 25 -8.07 -5.33 -12.47
C THR A 25 -8.40 -3.91 -12.93
N ASN A 26 -8.32 -2.94 -12.02
CA ASN A 26 -8.54 -1.53 -12.29
C ASN A 26 -7.79 -0.65 -11.28
N PHE A 27 -7.72 0.65 -11.57
CA PHE A 27 -6.97 1.60 -10.77
C PHE A 27 -7.49 1.75 -9.34
N GLU A 28 -8.81 1.68 -9.12
CA GLU A 28 -9.37 1.75 -7.75
C GLU A 28 -8.90 0.58 -6.88
N GLN A 29 -8.92 -0.64 -7.43
CA GLN A 29 -8.37 -1.80 -6.75
C GLN A 29 -6.87 -1.67 -6.53
N ALA A 30 -6.13 -1.10 -7.50
CA ALA A 30 -4.70 -0.89 -7.39
C ALA A 30 -4.35 0.07 -6.24
N LYS A 31 -5.10 1.17 -6.07
CA LYS A 31 -4.93 2.09 -4.94
C LYS A 31 -5.18 1.42 -3.59
N VAL A 32 -6.19 0.56 -3.50
CA VAL A 32 -6.48 -0.21 -2.28
C VAL A 32 -5.37 -1.21 -1.98
N ALA A 33 -4.89 -1.93 -3.00
CA ALA A 33 -3.80 -2.88 -2.87
C ALA A 33 -2.50 -2.16 -2.46
N GLY A 34 -2.19 -1.01 -3.06
CA GLY A 34 -1.04 -0.18 -2.71
C GLY A 34 -1.07 0.26 -1.25
N LYS A 35 -2.21 0.78 -0.77
CA LYS A 35 -2.39 1.08 0.66
C LYS A 35 -2.18 -0.16 1.53
N THR A 36 -2.90 -1.25 1.23
CA THR A 36 -3.02 -2.41 2.13
C THR A 36 -1.73 -3.23 2.22
N TYR A 37 -1.06 -3.43 1.09
CA TYR A 37 0.02 -4.41 0.99
C TYR A 37 1.41 -3.79 0.79
N VAL A 38 1.50 -2.49 0.46
CA VAL A 38 2.78 -1.85 0.12
C VAL A 38 3.15 -0.71 1.06
N TYR A 39 2.20 0.16 1.40
CA TYR A 39 2.48 1.40 2.16
C TYR A 39 1.81 1.46 3.53
N PHE A 40 1.11 0.39 3.95
CA PHE A 40 0.27 0.41 5.16
C PHE A 40 1.03 0.91 6.40
N ASP A 41 2.27 0.47 6.54
CA ASP A 41 3.18 0.69 7.66
C ASP A 41 4.26 1.76 7.38
N ARG A 42 4.06 2.61 6.36
CA ARG A 42 5.06 3.62 5.94
C ARG A 42 4.57 5.06 6.01
N ALA A 43 3.49 5.28 6.75
CA ALA A 43 2.83 6.58 6.79
C ALA A 43 3.65 7.67 7.52
N ASP A 44 4.70 7.25 8.21
CA ASP A 44 5.70 8.03 8.95
C ASP A 44 7.10 7.99 8.30
N ASP A 45 7.23 7.36 7.11
CA ASP A 45 8.46 7.37 6.31
C ASP A 45 8.51 8.57 5.32
N GLY A 46 7.48 9.43 5.36
CA GLY A 46 7.30 10.55 4.46
C GLY A 46 6.70 10.20 3.09
N ASP A 47 5.95 11.13 2.53
CA ASP A 47 5.37 10.99 1.19
C ASP A 47 6.44 10.95 0.08
N PHE A 48 6.04 10.56 -1.13
CA PHE A 48 6.95 10.26 -2.24
C PHE A 48 7.85 11.44 -2.68
N TYR A 49 7.41 12.70 -2.49
CA TYR A 49 8.11 13.86 -3.03
C TYR A 49 8.64 14.80 -1.95
N CYS A 50 7.82 15.12 -0.96
CA CYS A 50 8.07 16.12 0.07
C CYS A 50 8.48 15.49 1.41
N GLY A 51 8.32 14.18 1.58
CA GLY A 51 8.67 13.48 2.82
C GLY A 51 7.72 13.81 3.97
N CYS A 52 6.47 14.15 3.68
CA CYS A 52 5.47 14.46 4.71
C CYS A 52 4.79 13.20 5.24
N ASP A 53 4.65 13.09 6.55
CA ASP A 53 3.84 12.04 7.17
C ASP A 53 2.37 12.19 6.76
N TRP A 54 1.62 11.09 6.83
CA TRP A 54 0.18 11.12 6.64
C TRP A 54 -0.57 10.15 7.57
N GLN A 55 -1.87 10.36 7.71
CA GLN A 55 -2.77 9.44 8.40
C GLN A 55 -3.71 8.80 7.40
N TRP A 56 -3.74 7.46 7.37
CA TRP A 56 -4.66 6.72 6.50
C TRP A 56 -6.13 7.06 6.81
N VAL A 57 -6.88 7.49 5.79
CA VAL A 57 -8.32 7.77 5.90
C VAL A 57 -9.08 7.21 4.70
N GLY A 58 -10.32 6.81 4.92
CA GLY A 58 -11.15 6.24 3.86
C GLY A 58 -10.52 5.01 3.19
N ARG A 59 -10.82 4.85 1.90
CA ARG A 59 -10.54 3.60 1.15
C ARG A 59 -9.05 3.41 0.81
N SER A 60 -8.39 4.43 0.27
CA SER A 60 -7.00 4.31 -0.22
C SER A 60 -6.16 5.58 -0.05
N GLY A 61 -6.72 6.66 0.49
CA GLY A 61 -6.03 7.94 0.66
C GLY A 61 -5.64 8.21 2.12
N GLY A 62 -5.06 9.37 2.34
CA GLY A 62 -4.58 9.83 3.63
C GLY A 62 -4.81 11.31 3.83
N ARG A 63 -4.75 11.76 5.08
CA ARG A 63 -4.64 13.18 5.45
C ARG A 63 -3.17 13.49 5.68
N THR A 64 -2.62 14.42 4.90
CA THR A 64 -1.21 14.81 4.99
C THR A 64 -0.99 15.68 6.23
N GLU A 65 0.08 15.40 6.98
CA GLU A 65 0.54 16.22 8.10
C GLU A 65 1.61 17.20 7.62
N LEU A 66 1.20 18.34 7.06
CA LEU A 66 2.11 19.28 6.39
C LEU A 66 3.21 19.83 7.31
N SER A 67 2.95 19.85 8.63
CA SER A 67 3.91 20.34 9.62
C SER A 67 5.10 19.40 9.82
N SER A 68 4.93 18.09 9.54
CA SER A 68 5.99 17.07 9.68
C SER A 68 7.20 17.32 8.79
N CYS A 69 6.96 17.91 7.61
CA CYS A 69 7.95 18.14 6.55
C CYS A 69 8.17 19.64 6.25
N GLY A 70 7.43 20.54 6.90
CA GLY A 70 7.49 21.98 6.62
C GLY A 70 6.88 22.41 5.28
N TYR A 71 5.94 21.63 4.74
CA TYR A 71 5.32 21.92 3.44
C TYR A 71 4.46 23.20 3.49
N VAL A 72 4.64 24.08 2.51
CA VAL A 72 3.88 25.33 2.37
C VAL A 72 2.93 25.24 1.19
N THR A 73 1.63 25.43 1.46
CA THR A 73 0.61 25.38 0.41
C THR A 73 0.74 26.58 -0.52
N ARG A 74 0.87 26.31 -1.83
CA ARG A 74 0.91 27.36 -2.86
C ARG A 74 -0.45 28.01 -3.14
N ALA A 75 -1.50 27.19 -3.34
CA ALA A 75 -2.80 27.67 -3.82
C ALA A 75 -4.01 26.78 -3.53
N GLN A 76 -3.83 25.48 -3.30
CA GLN A 76 -4.95 24.52 -3.18
C GLN A 76 -4.91 23.78 -1.84
N GLU A 77 -5.33 24.45 -0.77
CA GLU A 77 -5.31 23.92 0.61
C GLU A 77 -6.02 22.58 0.75
N LYS A 78 -7.21 22.43 0.14
CA LYS A 78 -7.97 21.18 0.18
C LYS A 78 -7.25 20.01 -0.51
N ARG A 79 -6.39 20.29 -1.49
CA ARG A 79 -5.57 19.27 -2.17
C ARG A 79 -4.35 18.95 -1.33
N ALA A 80 -3.66 19.96 -0.82
CA ALA A 80 -2.49 19.80 0.05
C ALA A 80 -2.81 18.99 1.30
N ALA A 81 -4.03 19.09 1.84
CA ALA A 81 -4.46 18.37 3.04
C ALA A 81 -4.70 16.86 2.86
N ARG A 82 -4.49 16.28 1.66
CA ARG A 82 -4.71 14.86 1.42
C ARG A 82 -3.65 14.25 0.51
N THR A 83 -3.42 12.96 0.64
CA THR A 83 -2.61 12.19 -0.32
C THR A 83 -3.43 11.83 -1.56
N GLU A 84 -2.78 11.87 -2.71
CA GLU A 84 -3.29 11.41 -3.99
C GLU A 84 -2.32 10.35 -4.54
N TRP A 85 -2.83 9.39 -5.30
CA TRP A 85 -1.99 8.38 -5.93
C TRP A 85 -1.39 8.94 -7.21
N GLU A 86 -0.07 9.07 -7.23
CA GLU A 86 0.69 9.54 -8.37
C GLU A 86 1.01 8.40 -9.34
N HIS A 87 0.82 8.65 -10.62
CA HIS A 87 1.42 7.82 -11.66
C HIS A 87 2.83 8.36 -11.93
N ALA A 88 3.85 7.72 -11.37
CA ALA A 88 5.22 8.21 -11.44
C ALA A 88 5.75 8.32 -12.88
N LEU A 89 5.25 7.46 -13.76
CA LEU A 89 5.38 7.59 -15.22
C LEU A 89 4.05 8.06 -15.80
N TYR A 90 4.09 8.67 -16.97
CA TYR A 90 2.90 9.19 -17.66
C TYR A 90 1.81 8.11 -17.78
N ALA A 91 0.57 8.51 -17.51
CA ALA A 91 -0.64 7.69 -17.60
C ALA A 91 -1.26 7.73 -19.00
#